data_AF-A0A7X7QK42-F1
#
_entry.id   AF-A0A7X7QK42-F1
#
_cell.length_a   1.000
_cell.length_b   1.000
_cell.length_c   1.000
_cell.angle_alpha   90.00
_cell.angle_beta   90.00
_cell.angle_gamma   90.00
#
_symmetry.space_group_name_H-M   'P 1'
#
loop_
_entity.id
_entity.type
_entity.pdbx_description
1 polymer ?
#
loop_
_entity_poly.entity_id
_entity_poly.type
_entity_poly.pdbx_seq_one_letter_code
_entity_poly.pdbx_strand_id
1 'polypeptide(L)'
;TAPQYIRAHGEIADCALRYHPRMQQAQAEQSRRRSELEARGVQCTGALGLGVGLGVPAGSQLHNVVLWDYTRLPRPLLYADAIFVGDDVPPARPVDASRQPDPRVFVSLDMDPAETRVTPLQKQGSGRRYCRLDDGRQSWIWCAYNPDRRENAGFAACADFLRRLNVHVPAVHLHLGDACELVSRDLGQDVLVRAEGAQTTVDCLFQVVRQIARLHVLGDQAARLEELPLQRGFTKGLYDWERDYFREHILGGLLGRPDLWGLAASDYCALRDTLLRQPLVPVHRDLQSANIMIVEGEAYLIDFQGMRLGCAAYDLGSLLYDSYQEKVITPELRRQVWRQYCAEVRHLGGTPPPDRLLQTAAIQRLLQALGAYGKLWIRDGLDWYRQFVLPGFRLMLAATE
;
A
#
# COMPACT_ATOMS: atom_id res chain seq x y z
N THR A 1 6.86 -10.95 29.46
CA THR A 1 7.43 -10.72 28.11
C THR A 1 6.54 -11.36 27.06
N ALA A 2 6.62 -10.97 25.77
CA ALA A 2 5.84 -11.62 24.71
C ALA A 2 6.02 -13.17 24.66
N PRO A 3 7.24 -13.71 24.88
CA PRO A 3 7.44 -15.16 25.05
C PRO A 3 6.71 -15.80 26.23
N GLN A 4 6.46 -15.05 27.31
CA GLN A 4 5.72 -15.55 28.48
C GLN A 4 4.20 -15.45 28.27
N TYR A 5 3.73 -14.42 27.55
CA TYR A 5 2.31 -14.26 27.20
C TYR A 5 1.83 -15.34 26.22
N ILE A 6 2.65 -15.63 25.20
CA ILE A 6 2.41 -16.71 24.24
C ILE A 6 2.43 -18.08 24.93
N ARG A 7 3.34 -18.29 25.88
CA ARG A 7 3.41 -19.55 26.66
C ARG A 7 2.17 -19.72 27.55
N ALA A 8 1.76 -18.67 28.26
CA ALA A 8 0.59 -18.70 29.13
C ALA A 8 -0.72 -18.92 28.34
N HIS A 9 -0.85 -18.33 27.14
CA HIS A 9 -2.00 -18.58 26.27
C HIS A 9 -1.96 -19.96 25.60
N GLY A 10 -0.76 -20.46 25.26
CA GLY A 10 -0.56 -21.84 24.80
C GLY A 10 -0.96 -22.87 25.85
N GLU A 11 -0.60 -22.64 27.12
CA GLU A 11 -0.96 -23.51 28.25
C GLU A 11 -2.47 -23.52 28.53
N ILE A 12 -3.17 -22.40 28.33
CA ILE A 12 -4.64 -22.32 28.44
C ILE A 12 -5.33 -23.06 27.28
N ALA A 13 -4.82 -22.91 26.05
CA ALA A 13 -5.31 -23.66 24.88
C ALA A 13 -5.07 -25.17 25.06
N ASP A 14 -3.90 -25.58 25.55
CA ASP A 14 -3.56 -26.97 25.81
C ASP A 14 -4.38 -27.58 26.96
N CYS A 15 -4.73 -26.79 27.98
CA CYS A 15 -5.61 -27.23 29.07
C CYS A 15 -7.04 -27.57 28.57
N ALA A 16 -7.58 -26.81 27.63
CA ALA A 16 -8.91 -27.08 27.04
C ALA A 16 -8.91 -28.31 26.11
N LEU A 17 -7.77 -28.62 25.49
CA LEU A 17 -7.61 -29.69 24.49
C LEU A 17 -7.36 -31.08 25.09
N ARG A 18 -6.84 -31.16 26.32
CA ARG A 18 -6.45 -32.43 26.98
C ARG A 18 -7.61 -33.34 27.36
N TYR A 19 -8.85 -32.86 27.42
CA TYR A 19 -9.99 -33.65 27.92
C TYR A 19 -10.78 -34.42 26.85
N HIS A 20 -10.45 -34.27 25.55
CA HIS A 20 -11.19 -34.91 24.46
C HIS A 20 -10.31 -35.88 23.63
N PRO A 21 -10.62 -37.20 23.59
CA PRO A 21 -9.76 -38.22 22.96
C PRO A 21 -9.42 -37.96 21.48
N ARG A 22 -10.35 -37.38 20.71
CA ARG A 22 -10.10 -37.00 19.31
C ARG A 22 -9.14 -35.81 19.15
N MET A 23 -9.07 -34.92 20.15
CA MET A 23 -8.16 -33.78 20.12
C MET A 23 -6.73 -34.20 20.47
N GLN A 24 -6.57 -35.20 21.34
CA GLN A 24 -5.26 -35.81 21.62
C GLN A 24 -4.68 -36.52 20.40
N GLN A 25 -5.51 -37.25 19.63
CA GLN A 25 -5.08 -37.85 18.36
C GLN A 25 -4.69 -36.80 17.33
N ALA A 26 -5.45 -35.70 17.23
CA ALA A 26 -5.12 -34.58 16.35
C ALA A 26 -3.80 -33.89 16.73
N GLN A 27 -3.52 -33.70 18.02
CA GLN A 27 -2.25 -33.15 18.50
C GLN A 27 -1.06 -34.07 18.20
N ALA A 28 -1.21 -35.38 18.40
CA ALA A 28 -0.14 -36.34 18.11
C ALA A 28 0.21 -36.37 16.62
N GLU A 29 -0.79 -36.35 15.74
CA GLU A 29 -0.58 -36.26 14.29
C GLU A 29 0.01 -34.89 13.90
N GLN A 30 -0.37 -33.80 14.58
CA GLN A 30 0.19 -32.46 14.36
C GLN A 30 1.68 -32.40 14.65
N SER A 31 2.08 -32.96 15.80
CA SER A 31 3.49 -33.04 16.18
C SER A 31 4.27 -33.90 15.18
N ARG A 32 3.73 -35.05 14.76
CA ARG A 32 4.39 -35.91 13.77
C ARG A 32 4.64 -35.20 12.44
N ARG A 33 3.61 -34.58 11.85
CA ARG A 33 3.74 -33.89 10.55
C ARG A 33 4.58 -32.63 10.63
N ARG A 34 4.53 -31.88 11.73
CA ARG A 34 5.44 -30.75 11.97
C ARG A 34 6.90 -31.23 11.96
N SER A 35 7.21 -32.30 12.68
CA SER A 35 8.57 -32.84 12.70
C SER A 35 9.04 -33.32 11.32
N GLU A 36 8.15 -33.89 10.49
CA GLU A 36 8.47 -34.27 9.11
C GLU A 36 8.79 -33.07 8.21
N LEU A 37 8.12 -31.93 8.41
CA LEU A 37 8.34 -30.69 7.66
C LEU A 37 9.58 -29.93 8.14
N GLU A 38 9.82 -29.89 9.44
CA GLU A 38 11.04 -29.31 10.02
C GLU A 38 12.28 -30.11 9.59
N ALA A 39 12.18 -31.43 9.48
CA ALA A 39 13.23 -32.27 8.90
C ALA A 39 13.52 -31.97 7.43
N ARG A 40 12.57 -31.34 6.71
CA ARG A 40 12.74 -30.84 5.33
C ARG A 40 13.16 -29.37 5.29
N GLY A 41 13.50 -28.77 6.42
CA GLY A 41 14.01 -27.40 6.53
C GLY A 41 12.93 -26.30 6.66
N VAL A 42 11.67 -26.66 6.87
CA VAL A 42 10.57 -25.70 7.04
C VAL A 42 10.51 -25.23 8.50
N GLN A 43 10.60 -23.92 8.75
CA GLN A 43 10.39 -23.35 10.09
C GLN A 43 8.90 -23.13 10.38
N CYS A 44 8.34 -23.91 11.31
CA CYS A 44 6.94 -23.79 11.74
C CYS A 44 6.81 -22.97 13.04
N THR A 45 6.24 -21.76 12.97
CA THR A 45 5.87 -20.97 14.17
C THR A 45 4.36 -20.73 14.21
N GLY A 46 3.77 -20.58 15.40
CA GLY A 46 2.31 -20.40 15.61
C GLY A 46 1.50 -21.70 15.84
N ALA A 47 0.21 -21.55 16.18
CA ALA A 47 -0.73 -22.64 16.42
C ALA A 47 -2.17 -22.28 16.02
N LEU A 48 -2.80 -23.11 15.18
CA LEU A 48 -4.21 -23.50 15.31
C LEU A 48 -4.44 -24.80 14.54
N GLY A 49 -4.99 -25.83 15.20
CA GLY A 49 -5.43 -27.08 14.58
C GLY A 49 -6.96 -27.16 14.57
N LEU A 50 -7.56 -27.33 13.40
CA LEU A 50 -9.00 -27.55 13.26
C LEU A 50 -9.22 -28.93 12.65
N GLY A 51 -9.96 -29.78 13.37
CA GLY A 51 -10.31 -31.13 12.94
C GLY A 51 -11.61 -31.17 12.13
N VAL A 52 -12.05 -32.39 11.84
CA VAL A 52 -13.23 -32.71 11.04
C VAL A 52 -14.48 -32.01 11.59
N GLY A 53 -15.06 -31.10 10.80
CA GLY A 53 -16.35 -30.46 11.08
C GLY A 53 -16.30 -29.08 11.73
N LEU A 54 -15.11 -28.50 11.96
CA LEU A 54 -14.98 -27.13 12.45
C LEU A 54 -14.88 -26.14 11.27
N GLY A 55 -15.72 -25.10 11.33
CA GLY A 55 -15.70 -23.99 10.37
C GLY A 55 -15.03 -22.76 10.96
N VAL A 56 -14.17 -22.11 10.18
CA VAL A 56 -13.69 -20.76 10.51
C VAL A 56 -14.82 -19.77 10.21
N PRO A 57 -15.11 -18.73 11.00
CA PRO A 57 -16.12 -17.72 10.63
C PRO A 57 -15.70 -16.90 9.40
N ALA A 58 -16.65 -16.46 8.57
CA ALA A 58 -16.37 -15.58 7.43
C ALA A 58 -15.79 -14.23 7.92
N GLY A 59 -14.78 -13.71 7.21
CA GLY A 59 -14.09 -12.47 7.61
C GLY A 59 -12.95 -12.66 8.64
N SER A 60 -12.64 -13.89 9.04
CA SER A 60 -11.53 -14.16 9.97
C SER A 60 -10.16 -13.92 9.32
N GLN A 61 -9.21 -13.42 10.10
CA GLN A 61 -7.80 -13.31 9.72
C GLN A 61 -6.99 -14.43 10.39
N LEU A 62 -6.24 -15.21 9.60
CA LEU A 62 -5.41 -16.30 10.10
C LEU A 62 -3.93 -15.98 9.88
N HIS A 63 -3.12 -16.08 10.93
CA HIS A 63 -1.68 -15.85 10.86
C HIS A 63 -0.91 -17.00 11.50
N ASN A 64 0.11 -17.52 10.81
CA ASN A 64 0.96 -18.62 11.31
C ASN A 64 0.15 -19.86 11.73
N VAL A 65 -0.74 -20.33 10.84
CA VAL A 65 -1.65 -21.47 11.09
C VAL A 65 -1.31 -22.68 10.22
N VAL A 66 -1.65 -23.88 10.72
CA VAL A 66 -1.60 -25.14 9.95
C VAL A 66 -3.02 -25.69 9.87
N LEU A 67 -3.62 -25.62 8.68
CA LEU A 67 -5.00 -26.05 8.47
C LEU A 67 -5.03 -27.47 7.92
N TRP A 68 -5.89 -28.31 8.49
CA TRP A 68 -5.97 -29.74 8.20
C TRP A 68 -6.99 -30.02 7.09
N ASP A 69 -6.84 -31.19 6.47
CA ASP A 69 -7.83 -31.79 5.57
C ASP A 69 -9.24 -31.67 6.19
N TYR A 70 -10.22 -31.23 5.38
CA TYR A 70 -11.64 -31.05 5.76
C TYR A 70 -11.96 -29.87 6.70
N THR A 71 -11.06 -28.91 6.90
CA THR A 71 -11.39 -27.62 7.55
C THR A 71 -12.33 -26.81 6.66
N ARG A 72 -13.49 -26.38 7.16
CA ARG A 72 -14.41 -25.52 6.38
C ARG A 72 -14.00 -24.06 6.48
N LEU A 73 -13.52 -23.49 5.37
CA LEU A 73 -13.13 -22.09 5.26
C LEU A 73 -14.19 -21.32 4.45
N PRO A 74 -15.09 -20.54 5.09
CA PRO A 74 -15.97 -19.65 4.36
C PRO A 74 -15.19 -18.46 3.82
N ARG A 75 -15.64 -17.95 2.68
CA ARG A 75 -15.05 -16.80 2.00
C ARG A 75 -15.81 -15.53 2.37
N PRO A 76 -15.15 -14.36 2.49
CA PRO A 76 -13.70 -14.14 2.34
C PRO A 76 -12.92 -14.52 3.61
N LEU A 77 -11.74 -15.12 3.42
CA LEU A 77 -10.78 -15.46 4.47
C LEU A 77 -9.43 -14.88 4.08
N LEU A 78 -8.79 -14.15 4.98
CA LEU A 78 -7.43 -13.61 4.79
C LEU A 78 -6.46 -14.46 5.59
N TYR A 79 -5.37 -14.91 4.95
CA TYR A 79 -4.32 -15.67 5.62
C TYR A 79 -2.92 -15.16 5.25
N ALA A 80 -1.99 -15.22 6.19
CA ALA A 80 -0.58 -14.93 5.99
C ALA A 80 0.28 -16.00 6.68
N ASP A 81 1.28 -16.52 5.97
CA ASP A 81 2.20 -17.55 6.46
C ASP A 81 1.48 -18.85 6.91
N ALA A 82 0.44 -19.24 6.17
CA ALA A 82 -0.36 -20.45 6.43
C ALA A 82 0.14 -21.66 5.62
N ILE A 83 0.15 -22.83 6.25
CA ILE A 83 0.40 -24.12 5.57
C ILE A 83 -0.95 -24.83 5.42
N PHE A 84 -1.37 -25.04 4.17
CA PHE A 84 -2.51 -25.88 3.83
C PHE A 84 -2.00 -27.29 3.57
N VAL A 85 -2.52 -28.26 4.31
CA VAL A 85 -2.20 -29.67 4.10
C VAL A 85 -3.38 -30.24 3.33
N GLY A 86 -3.24 -30.39 2.01
CA GLY A 86 -4.26 -30.89 1.06
C GLY A 86 -4.10 -30.35 -0.36
N ASP A 87 -4.61 -31.07 -1.38
CA ASP A 87 -4.62 -30.64 -2.80
C ASP A 87 -5.74 -29.61 -3.12
N ASP A 88 -6.51 -29.18 -2.11
CA ASP A 88 -7.74 -28.40 -2.25
C ASP A 88 -7.52 -26.87 -2.40
N VAL A 89 -6.30 -26.38 -2.19
CA VAL A 89 -5.95 -24.97 -2.43
C VAL A 89 -5.11 -24.90 -3.70
N PRO A 90 -5.74 -24.70 -4.88
CA PRO A 90 -5.00 -24.58 -6.12
C PRO A 90 -4.01 -23.40 -6.03
N PRO A 91 -2.80 -23.54 -6.58
CA PRO A 91 -1.83 -22.46 -6.58
C PRO A 91 -2.43 -21.21 -7.24
N ALA A 92 -2.02 -20.05 -6.76
CA ALA A 92 -2.47 -18.78 -7.31
C ALA A 92 -2.22 -18.78 -8.83
N ARG A 93 -3.28 -18.56 -9.60
CA ARG A 93 -3.17 -18.49 -11.05
C ARG A 93 -2.21 -17.34 -11.42
N PRO A 94 -1.31 -17.55 -12.41
CA PRO A 94 -0.40 -16.50 -12.86
C PRO A 94 -1.12 -15.20 -13.24
N VAL A 95 -0.44 -14.08 -13.01
CA VAL A 95 -0.91 -12.74 -13.38
C VAL A 95 -0.12 -12.28 -14.62
N ASP A 96 -0.53 -12.78 -15.78
CA ASP A 96 0.06 -12.45 -17.07
C ASP A 96 -0.97 -11.81 -18.03
N ALA A 97 -0.57 -11.57 -19.28
CA ALA A 97 -1.42 -10.97 -20.31
C ALA A 97 -2.55 -11.90 -20.84
N SER A 98 -2.51 -13.19 -20.51
CA SER A 98 -3.56 -14.16 -20.86
C SER A 98 -4.67 -14.21 -19.82
N ARG A 99 -4.41 -13.79 -18.57
CA ARG A 99 -5.37 -13.80 -17.46
C ARG A 99 -6.69 -13.11 -17.81
N GLN A 100 -7.82 -13.79 -17.60
CA GLN A 100 -9.16 -13.23 -17.80
C GLN A 100 -9.91 -13.11 -16.46
N PRO A 101 -10.93 -12.23 -16.36
CA PRO A 101 -11.77 -12.14 -15.18
C PRO A 101 -12.48 -13.47 -14.89
N ASP A 102 -12.61 -13.81 -13.61
CA ASP A 102 -13.43 -14.93 -13.13
C ASP A 102 -14.91 -14.72 -13.56
N PRO A 103 -15.65 -15.77 -13.99
CA PRO A 103 -17.05 -15.63 -14.37
C PRO A 103 -17.94 -14.94 -13.33
N ARG A 104 -17.62 -15.10 -12.03
CA ARG A 104 -18.32 -14.42 -10.93
C ARG A 104 -18.23 -12.89 -11.00
N VAL A 105 -17.18 -12.35 -11.62
CA VAL A 105 -17.04 -10.90 -11.86
C VAL A 105 -18.19 -10.41 -12.71
N PHE A 106 -18.44 -11.05 -13.85
CA PHE A 106 -19.50 -10.65 -14.78
C PHE A 106 -20.89 -10.79 -14.15
N VAL A 107 -21.14 -11.91 -13.45
CA VAL A 107 -22.39 -12.11 -12.70
C VAL A 107 -22.61 -11.02 -11.64
N SER A 108 -21.56 -10.64 -10.91
CA SER A 108 -21.65 -9.62 -9.86
C SER A 108 -21.84 -8.21 -10.39
N LEU A 109 -21.49 -7.95 -11.65
CA LEU A 109 -21.62 -6.65 -12.31
C LEU A 109 -22.87 -6.58 -13.21
N ASP A 110 -23.62 -7.67 -13.33
CA ASP A 110 -24.72 -7.81 -14.29
C ASP A 110 -24.26 -7.49 -15.73
N MET A 111 -23.09 -7.99 -16.10
CA MET A 111 -22.48 -7.79 -17.43
C MET A 111 -22.46 -9.10 -18.22
N ASP A 112 -22.74 -9.05 -19.52
CA ASP A 112 -22.53 -10.18 -20.42
C ASP A 112 -21.03 -10.26 -20.81
N PRO A 113 -20.31 -11.36 -20.51
CA PRO A 113 -18.92 -11.54 -20.93
C PRO A 113 -18.70 -11.40 -22.44
N ALA A 114 -19.69 -11.74 -23.28
CA ALA A 114 -19.59 -11.66 -24.72
C ALA A 114 -19.71 -10.22 -25.25
N GLU A 115 -20.42 -9.35 -24.53
CA GLU A 115 -20.61 -7.94 -24.88
C GLU A 115 -19.63 -7.01 -24.13
N THR A 116 -18.91 -7.54 -23.14
CA THR A 116 -17.96 -6.77 -22.33
C THR A 116 -16.59 -6.67 -23.00
N ARG A 117 -16.16 -5.45 -23.30
CA ARG A 117 -14.80 -5.15 -23.73
C ARG A 117 -13.85 -5.13 -22.54
N VAL A 118 -12.75 -5.89 -22.65
CA VAL A 118 -11.67 -5.92 -21.67
C VAL A 118 -10.44 -5.19 -22.22
N THR A 119 -10.19 -3.97 -21.77
CA THR A 119 -9.07 -3.15 -22.25
C THR A 119 -7.98 -3.07 -21.18
N PRO A 120 -6.73 -3.50 -21.45
CA PRO A 120 -5.65 -3.40 -20.49
C PRO A 120 -5.32 -1.93 -20.16
N LEU A 121 -5.11 -1.63 -18.87
CA LEU A 121 -4.54 -0.36 -18.44
C LEU A 121 -3.01 -0.45 -18.42
N GLN A 122 -2.33 0.71 -18.44
CA GLN A 122 -0.87 0.76 -18.49
C GLN A 122 -0.22 -0.07 -17.37
N LYS A 123 0.74 -0.92 -17.74
CA LYS A 123 1.47 -1.80 -16.81
C LYS A 123 2.25 -0.98 -15.79
N GLN A 124 2.02 -1.26 -14.51
CA GLN A 124 2.92 -0.87 -13.43
C GLN A 124 3.48 -2.16 -12.79
N GLY A 125 4.82 -2.26 -12.67
CA GLY A 125 5.60 -3.47 -12.36
C GLY A 125 5.40 -4.12 -10.98
N SER A 126 4.15 -4.36 -10.60
CA SER A 126 3.71 -4.66 -9.24
C SER A 126 3.15 -6.08 -9.04
N GLY A 127 3.27 -6.96 -10.04
CA GLY A 127 2.65 -8.28 -9.99
C GLY A 127 1.10 -8.21 -10.03
N ARG A 128 0.58 -7.12 -10.59
CA ARG A 128 -0.84 -6.85 -10.79
C ARG A 128 -1.12 -6.63 -12.27
N ARG A 129 -2.33 -6.99 -12.70
CA ARG A 129 -2.87 -6.65 -14.00
C ARG A 129 -4.17 -5.89 -13.81
N TYR A 130 -4.22 -4.70 -14.38
CA TYR A 130 -5.41 -3.86 -14.40
C TYR A 130 -6.01 -3.86 -15.81
N CYS A 131 -7.32 -4.08 -15.90
CA CYS A 131 -8.09 -3.88 -17.12
C CYS A 131 -9.35 -3.06 -16.81
N ARG A 132 -9.78 -2.25 -17.77
CA ARG A 132 -11.12 -1.69 -17.80
C ARG A 132 -12.07 -2.73 -18.40
N LEU A 133 -13.16 -3.03 -17.70
CA LEU A 133 -14.32 -3.75 -18.19
C LEU A 133 -15.37 -2.72 -18.62
N ASP A 134 -15.94 -2.86 -19.80
CA ASP A 134 -16.85 -1.87 -20.38
C ASP A 134 -17.87 -2.58 -21.29
N ASP A 135 -19.16 -2.49 -20.96
CA ASP A 135 -20.29 -3.04 -21.75
C ASP A 135 -21.06 -1.95 -22.52
N GLY A 136 -20.52 -0.72 -22.58
CA GLY A 136 -21.15 0.45 -23.17
C GLY A 136 -22.19 1.15 -22.27
N ARG A 137 -22.65 0.52 -21.19
CA ARG A 137 -23.59 1.11 -20.21
C ARG A 137 -22.86 1.53 -18.93
N GLN A 138 -21.88 0.74 -18.52
CA GLN A 138 -21.09 0.93 -17.30
C GLN A 138 -19.64 0.51 -17.54
N SER A 139 -18.73 1.06 -16.72
CA SER A 139 -17.34 0.64 -16.73
C SER A 139 -16.78 0.43 -15.33
N TRP A 140 -15.88 -0.54 -15.24
CA TRP A 140 -15.27 -1.00 -13.99
C TRP A 140 -13.77 -1.25 -14.18
N ILE A 141 -12.99 -1.11 -13.11
CA ILE A 141 -11.59 -1.51 -13.10
C ILE A 141 -11.48 -2.87 -12.44
N TRP A 142 -11.08 -3.87 -13.24
CA TRP A 142 -10.73 -5.19 -12.76
C TRP A 142 -9.22 -5.28 -12.52
N CYS A 143 -8.85 -5.88 -11.39
CA CYS A 143 -7.49 -6.16 -10.99
C CYS A 143 -7.33 -7.65 -10.68
N ALA A 144 -6.43 -8.32 -11.39
CA ALA A 144 -5.86 -9.59 -10.93
C ALA A 144 -4.52 -9.34 -10.25
N TYR A 145 -4.25 -10.00 -9.12
CA TYR A 145 -3.04 -9.76 -8.35
C TYR A 145 -2.36 -11.05 -7.88
N ASN A 146 -1.04 -11.00 -7.73
CA ASN A 146 -0.28 -12.09 -7.12
C ASN A 146 -0.39 -11.99 -5.58
N PRO A 147 -0.85 -13.04 -4.87
CA PRO A 147 -0.97 -13.04 -3.40
C PRO A 147 0.36 -13.08 -2.66
N ASP A 148 1.49 -13.42 -3.31
CA ASP A 148 2.83 -13.40 -2.70
C ASP A 148 3.20 -12.00 -2.17
N ARG A 149 2.55 -10.95 -2.70
CA ARG A 149 2.70 -9.58 -2.23
C ARG A 149 1.54 -9.22 -1.32
N ARG A 150 1.84 -9.10 -0.02
CA ARG A 150 0.87 -8.71 1.02
C ARG A 150 0.07 -7.43 0.70
N GLU A 151 0.69 -6.43 0.05
CA GLU A 151 0.00 -5.19 -0.36
C GLU A 151 -1.18 -5.44 -1.29
N ASN A 152 -1.08 -6.43 -2.16
CA ASN A 152 -2.09 -6.71 -3.17
C ASN A 152 -3.37 -7.28 -2.53
N ALA A 153 -3.22 -8.20 -1.59
CA ALA A 153 -4.34 -8.78 -0.84
C ALA A 153 -5.02 -7.75 0.07
N GLY A 154 -4.27 -6.71 0.49
CA GLY A 154 -4.75 -5.68 1.40
C GLY A 154 -5.57 -4.56 0.78
N PHE A 155 -5.68 -4.48 -0.55
CA PHE A 155 -6.32 -3.35 -1.25
C PHE A 155 -7.75 -3.09 -0.77
N ALA A 156 -8.59 -4.13 -0.69
CA ALA A 156 -10.00 -3.98 -0.29
C ALA A 156 -10.14 -3.46 1.14
N ALA A 157 -9.36 -4.00 2.07
CA ALA A 157 -9.36 -3.57 3.47
C ALA A 157 -8.89 -2.11 3.61
N CYS A 158 -7.82 -1.72 2.90
CA CYS A 158 -7.34 -0.34 2.89
C CYS A 158 -8.37 0.61 2.26
N ALA A 159 -9.05 0.21 1.18
CA ALA A 159 -10.06 1.04 0.53
C ALA A 159 -11.25 1.30 1.46
N ASP A 160 -11.73 0.26 2.14
CA ASP A 160 -12.82 0.35 3.11
C ASP A 160 -12.46 1.22 4.33
N PHE A 161 -11.25 1.04 4.86
CA PHE A 161 -10.70 1.90 5.89
C PHE A 161 -10.66 3.38 5.48
N LEU A 162 -10.10 3.68 4.30
CA LEU A 162 -10.04 5.05 3.79
C LEU A 162 -11.43 5.65 3.61
N ARG A 163 -12.39 4.88 3.10
CA ARG A 163 -13.79 5.31 2.97
C ARG A 163 -14.43 5.62 4.32
N ARG A 164 -14.19 4.81 5.37
CA ARG A 164 -14.67 5.10 6.74
C ARG A 164 -14.12 6.42 7.27
N LEU A 165 -12.89 6.78 6.90
CA LEU A 165 -12.28 8.06 7.25
C LEU A 165 -12.73 9.23 6.35
N ASN A 166 -13.72 9.02 5.47
CA ASN A 166 -14.15 9.97 4.46
C ASN A 166 -12.99 10.45 3.57
N VAL A 167 -12.13 9.52 3.17
CA VAL A 167 -11.13 9.69 2.11
C VAL A 167 -11.69 9.08 0.83
N HIS A 168 -11.71 9.86 -0.24
CA HIS A 168 -12.24 9.46 -1.53
C HIS A 168 -11.24 8.53 -2.23
N VAL A 169 -11.62 7.27 -2.37
CA VAL A 169 -10.90 6.23 -3.11
C VAL A 169 -11.87 5.46 -3.99
N PRO A 170 -11.41 4.77 -5.05
CA PRO A 170 -12.25 3.86 -5.83
C PRO A 170 -13.03 2.92 -4.91
N ALA A 171 -14.36 2.96 -5.00
CA ALA A 171 -15.20 2.03 -4.26
C ALA A 171 -14.92 0.61 -4.76
N VAL A 172 -14.61 -0.31 -3.83
CA VAL A 172 -14.47 -1.73 -4.15
C VAL A 172 -15.87 -2.34 -4.23
N HIS A 173 -16.21 -2.84 -5.41
CA HIS A 173 -17.50 -3.51 -5.65
C HIS A 173 -17.43 -4.99 -5.30
N LEU A 174 -16.33 -5.64 -5.66
CA LEU A 174 -16.14 -7.07 -5.47
C LEU A 174 -14.68 -7.38 -5.12
N HIS A 175 -14.47 -8.27 -4.16
CA HIS A 175 -13.16 -8.85 -3.87
C HIS A 175 -13.28 -10.38 -3.79
N LEU A 176 -12.76 -11.06 -4.81
CA LEU A 176 -12.65 -12.51 -4.87
C LEU A 176 -11.27 -12.92 -4.38
N GLY A 177 -11.10 -12.96 -3.05
CA GLY A 177 -9.82 -13.33 -2.41
C GLY A 177 -9.29 -14.70 -2.87
N ASP A 178 -10.18 -15.64 -3.16
CA ASP A 178 -9.82 -16.98 -3.64
C ASP A 178 -9.32 -17.00 -5.10
N ALA A 179 -9.78 -16.08 -5.93
CA ALA A 179 -9.31 -15.92 -7.31
C ALA A 179 -8.13 -14.95 -7.41
N CYS A 180 -7.81 -14.25 -6.31
CA CYS A 180 -6.91 -13.10 -6.29
C CYS A 180 -7.36 -12.01 -7.28
N GLU A 181 -8.65 -11.70 -7.28
CA GLU A 181 -9.27 -10.71 -8.16
C GLU A 181 -10.07 -9.68 -7.38
N LEU A 182 -10.07 -8.45 -7.86
CA LEU A 182 -10.78 -7.32 -7.28
C LEU A 182 -11.39 -6.46 -8.38
N VAL A 183 -12.57 -5.90 -8.12
CA VAL A 183 -13.25 -4.96 -9.00
C VAL A 183 -13.55 -3.69 -8.22
N SER A 184 -13.19 -2.54 -8.80
CA SER A 184 -13.46 -1.22 -8.25
C SER A 184 -14.11 -0.31 -9.27
N ARG A 185 -14.81 0.72 -8.79
CA ARG A 185 -15.37 1.80 -9.61
C ARG A 185 -14.31 2.35 -10.58
N ASP A 186 -14.69 2.53 -11.84
CA ASP A 186 -13.90 3.28 -12.81
C ASP A 186 -14.03 4.78 -12.54
N LEU A 187 -12.89 5.43 -12.31
CA LEU A 187 -12.79 6.86 -12.05
C LEU A 187 -12.49 7.66 -13.32
N GLY A 188 -12.49 7.02 -14.49
CA GLY A 188 -12.22 7.70 -15.75
C GLY A 188 -10.72 7.85 -16.02
N GLN A 189 -10.33 8.94 -16.71
CA GLN A 189 -8.96 9.18 -17.17
C GLN A 189 -8.38 10.54 -16.76
N ASP A 190 -9.18 11.34 -16.05
CA ASP A 190 -8.80 12.68 -15.63
C ASP A 190 -7.88 12.59 -14.40
N VAL A 191 -6.58 12.57 -14.67
CA VAL A 191 -5.52 12.54 -13.64
C VAL A 191 -5.02 13.97 -13.41
N LEU A 192 -4.82 14.37 -12.15
CA LEU A 192 -4.35 15.71 -11.78
C LEU A 192 -3.04 16.10 -12.49
N VAL A 193 -2.15 15.14 -12.74
CA VAL A 193 -0.91 15.35 -13.49
C VAL A 193 -1.12 15.92 -14.91
N ARG A 194 -2.31 15.70 -15.49
CA ARG A 194 -2.72 16.17 -16.82
C ARG A 194 -3.77 17.28 -16.76
N ALA A 195 -4.11 17.78 -15.56
CA ALA A 195 -5.15 18.79 -15.42
C ALA A 195 -4.78 20.07 -16.19
N GLU A 196 -5.68 20.51 -17.04
CA GLU A 196 -5.57 21.79 -17.74
C GLU A 196 -6.18 22.88 -16.85
N GLY A 197 -5.35 23.87 -16.46
CA GLY A 197 -5.78 25.02 -15.67
C GLY A 197 -5.28 25.01 -14.23
N ALA A 198 -4.66 26.11 -13.82
CA ALA A 198 -4.09 26.25 -12.48
C ALA A 198 -5.15 26.16 -11.37
N GLN A 199 -6.37 26.65 -11.61
CA GLN A 199 -7.43 26.66 -10.60
C GLN A 199 -7.88 25.24 -10.22
N THR A 200 -8.06 24.36 -11.20
CA THR A 200 -8.39 22.94 -10.96
C THR A 200 -7.35 22.28 -10.05
N THR A 201 -6.06 22.53 -10.32
CA THR A 201 -4.98 22.02 -9.47
C THR A 201 -5.03 22.59 -8.07
N VAL A 202 -5.24 23.90 -7.93
CA VAL A 202 -5.37 24.57 -6.63
C VAL A 202 -6.51 23.96 -5.80
N ASP A 203 -7.70 23.83 -6.38
CA ASP A 203 -8.87 23.30 -5.71
C ASP A 203 -8.67 21.84 -5.29
N CYS A 204 -8.08 21.04 -6.20
CA CYS A 204 -7.73 19.65 -5.93
C CYS A 204 -6.74 19.52 -4.77
N LEU A 205 -5.68 20.35 -4.73
CA LEU A 205 -4.70 20.33 -3.63
C LEU A 205 -5.38 20.60 -2.27
N PHE A 206 -6.30 21.57 -2.21
CA PHE A 206 -7.04 21.86 -0.99
C PHE A 206 -7.97 20.71 -0.58
N GLN A 207 -8.63 20.04 -1.52
CA GLN A 207 -9.42 18.85 -1.22
C GLN A 207 -8.55 17.70 -0.70
N VAL A 208 -7.42 17.42 -1.36
CA VAL A 208 -6.51 16.34 -0.98
C VAL A 208 -5.97 16.53 0.44
N VAL A 209 -5.53 17.74 0.81
CA VAL A 209 -5.00 17.95 2.17
C VAL A 209 -6.05 17.83 3.27
N ARG A 210 -7.32 18.15 2.99
CA ARG A 210 -8.42 17.90 3.93
C ARG A 210 -8.63 16.39 4.14
N GLN A 211 -8.62 15.62 3.06
CA GLN A 211 -8.77 14.17 3.14
C GLN A 211 -7.57 13.52 3.87
N ILE A 212 -6.35 13.92 3.55
CA ILE A 212 -5.13 13.36 4.15
C ILE A 212 -4.96 13.77 5.62
N ALA A 213 -5.46 14.94 6.04
CA ALA A 213 -5.54 15.28 7.46
C ALA A 213 -6.40 14.28 8.24
N ARG A 214 -7.52 13.79 7.68
CA ARG A 214 -8.34 12.72 8.30
C ARG A 214 -7.56 11.43 8.44
N LEU A 215 -6.85 11.02 7.39
CA LEU A 215 -5.98 9.84 7.44
C LEU A 215 -4.93 9.96 8.56
N HIS A 216 -4.24 11.10 8.64
CA HIS A 216 -3.16 11.30 9.60
C HIS A 216 -3.64 11.40 11.06
N VAL A 217 -4.81 11.97 11.31
CA VAL A 217 -5.31 12.20 12.68
C VAL A 217 -6.20 11.06 13.15
N LEU A 218 -7.19 10.66 12.35
CA LEU A 218 -8.18 9.65 12.71
C LEU A 218 -7.67 8.23 12.42
N GLY A 219 -6.74 8.08 11.48
CA GLY A 219 -6.24 6.79 11.05
C GLY A 219 -5.31 6.08 12.03
N ASP A 220 -4.54 6.79 12.87
CA ASP A 220 -3.61 6.15 13.82
C ASP A 220 -4.35 5.26 14.84
N GLN A 221 -5.49 5.73 15.35
CA GLN A 221 -6.30 4.94 16.27
C GLN A 221 -6.99 3.76 15.55
N ALA A 222 -7.59 4.01 14.39
CA ALA A 222 -8.34 3.00 13.67
C ALA A 222 -7.46 1.92 13.03
N ALA A 223 -6.28 2.27 12.49
CA ALA A 223 -5.36 1.30 11.91
C ALA A 223 -4.80 0.29 12.93
N ARG A 224 -4.65 0.70 14.20
CA ARG A 224 -4.23 -0.18 15.28
C ARG A 224 -5.34 -1.12 15.75
N LEU A 225 -6.60 -0.68 15.68
CA LEU A 225 -7.77 -1.46 16.08
C LEU A 225 -8.21 -2.45 15.01
N GLU A 226 -8.06 -2.10 13.73
CA GLU A 226 -8.56 -2.89 12.59
C GLU A 226 -7.54 -3.90 12.02
N GLU A 227 -6.32 -3.98 12.59
CA GLU A 227 -5.23 -4.84 12.11
C GLU A 227 -5.01 -4.74 10.58
N LEU A 228 -4.99 -3.51 10.06
CA LEU A 228 -4.91 -3.29 8.61
C LEU A 228 -3.64 -3.91 8.00
N PRO A 229 -3.73 -4.43 6.76
CA PRO A 229 -2.59 -5.02 6.03
C PRO A 229 -1.63 -3.96 5.48
N LEU A 230 -1.24 -3.00 6.32
CA LEU A 230 -0.28 -1.97 5.99
C LEU A 230 1.08 -2.58 5.66
N GLN A 231 1.80 -1.92 4.76
CA GLN A 231 3.20 -2.23 4.52
C GLN A 231 4.04 -1.92 5.78
N ARG A 232 5.22 -2.54 5.86
CA ARG A 232 6.16 -2.25 6.93
C ARG A 232 6.39 -0.74 7.01
N GLY A 233 6.23 -0.20 8.22
CA GLY A 233 6.40 1.23 8.50
C GLY A 233 7.79 1.74 8.11
N PHE A 234 7.93 3.06 8.06
CA PHE A 234 9.21 3.69 7.85
C PHE A 234 10.21 3.29 8.94
N THR A 235 11.33 2.76 8.48
CA THR A 235 12.48 2.39 9.31
C THR A 235 13.70 3.13 8.79
N LYS A 236 14.76 3.15 9.60
CA LYS A 236 16.08 3.59 9.14
C LYS A 236 16.46 2.94 7.80
N GLY A 237 16.27 1.62 7.69
CA GLY A 237 16.60 0.87 6.48
C GLY A 237 15.80 1.30 5.25
N LEU A 238 14.50 1.61 5.41
CA LEU A 238 13.69 2.07 4.28
C LEU A 238 14.13 3.46 3.80
N TYR A 239 14.33 4.41 4.72
CA TYR A 239 14.82 5.75 4.35
C TYR A 239 16.23 5.69 3.73
N ASP A 240 17.10 4.83 4.25
CA ASP A 240 18.43 4.62 3.71
C ASP A 240 18.36 4.02 2.29
N TRP A 241 17.48 3.04 2.05
CA TRP A 241 17.27 2.44 0.73
C TRP A 241 16.79 3.46 -0.31
N GLU A 242 15.79 4.27 0.04
CA GLU A 242 15.26 5.33 -0.84
C GLU A 242 16.35 6.33 -1.26
N ARG A 243 17.22 6.66 -0.32
CA ARG A 243 18.33 7.58 -0.54
C ARG A 243 19.46 6.96 -1.35
N ASP A 244 19.75 5.68 -1.10
CA ASP A 244 20.73 4.92 -1.87
C ASP A 244 20.32 4.82 -3.34
N TYR A 245 19.02 4.84 -3.62
CA TYR A 245 18.49 4.93 -4.98
C TYR A 245 18.94 6.21 -5.72
N PHE A 246 18.93 7.36 -5.02
CA PHE A 246 19.48 8.61 -5.54
C PHE A 246 20.99 8.50 -5.77
N ARG A 247 21.73 7.95 -4.79
CA ARG A 247 23.18 7.74 -4.90
C ARG A 247 23.53 6.93 -6.14
N GLU A 248 22.86 5.80 -6.33
CA GLU A 248 23.15 4.88 -7.41
C GLU A 248 22.78 5.47 -8.78
N HIS A 249 21.55 5.94 -8.93
CA HIS A 249 21.00 6.24 -10.26
C HIS A 249 21.18 7.69 -10.69
N ILE A 250 21.32 8.63 -9.75
CA ILE A 250 21.57 10.05 -10.07
C ILE A 250 23.05 10.38 -9.92
N LEU A 251 23.63 10.22 -8.72
CA LEU A 251 25.03 10.59 -8.52
C LEU A 251 25.96 9.69 -9.34
N GLY A 252 25.80 8.37 -9.23
CA GLY A 252 26.57 7.41 -10.00
C GLY A 252 26.16 7.37 -11.48
N GLY A 253 24.89 7.04 -11.73
CA GLY A 253 24.38 6.76 -13.07
C GLY A 253 24.30 7.97 -14.00
N LEU A 254 23.77 9.10 -13.53
CA LEU A 254 23.56 10.28 -14.38
C LEU A 254 24.76 11.23 -14.38
N LEU A 255 25.31 11.52 -13.19
CA LEU A 255 26.34 12.55 -13.02
C LEU A 255 27.76 12.00 -13.09
N GLY A 256 27.96 10.67 -12.94
CA GLY A 256 29.29 10.07 -12.87
C GLY A 256 30.11 10.54 -11.66
N ARG A 257 29.44 10.97 -10.59
CA ARG A 257 30.02 11.61 -9.39
C ARG A 257 29.52 10.96 -8.09
N PRO A 258 29.75 9.66 -7.89
CA PRO A 258 29.36 8.97 -6.66
C PRO A 258 30.08 9.52 -5.41
N ASP A 259 31.23 10.17 -5.59
CA ASP A 259 32.02 10.81 -4.53
C ASP A 259 31.28 11.95 -3.81
N LEU A 260 30.34 12.63 -4.49
CA LEU A 260 29.52 13.68 -3.89
C LEU A 260 28.66 13.17 -2.73
N TRP A 261 28.37 11.87 -2.68
CA TRP A 261 27.67 11.27 -1.56
C TRP A 261 28.39 11.48 -0.23
N GLY A 262 29.73 11.38 -0.23
CA GLY A 262 30.53 11.55 0.99
C GLY A 262 30.38 12.93 1.61
N LEU A 263 30.14 13.96 0.78
CA LEU A 263 29.97 15.34 1.22
C LEU A 263 28.60 15.57 1.89
N ALA A 264 27.56 14.87 1.45
CA ALA A 264 26.18 15.06 1.91
C ALA A 264 25.68 13.98 2.90
N ALA A 265 26.50 12.96 3.18
CA ALA A 265 26.10 11.81 3.99
C ALA A 265 25.64 12.19 5.42
N SER A 266 26.27 13.20 6.05
CA SER A 266 25.88 13.69 7.37
C SER A 266 24.50 14.34 7.35
N ASP A 267 24.25 15.20 6.36
CA ASP A 267 22.98 15.93 6.22
C ASP A 267 21.84 14.96 5.95
N TYR A 268 22.11 13.96 5.11
CA TYR A 268 21.17 12.87 4.85
C TYR A 268 20.83 12.04 6.09
N CYS A 269 21.81 11.76 6.96
CA CYS A 269 21.53 11.09 8.23
C CYS A 269 20.68 11.99 9.14
N ALA A 270 20.97 13.29 9.20
CA ALA A 270 20.20 14.25 10.00
C ALA A 270 18.74 14.37 9.54
N LEU A 271 18.48 14.37 8.23
CA LEU A 271 17.13 14.37 7.65
C LEU A 271 16.36 13.13 8.10
N ARG A 272 16.93 11.94 7.90
CA ARG A 272 16.34 10.66 8.31
C ARG A 272 16.02 10.66 9.80
N ASP A 273 16.98 11.04 10.64
CA ASP A 273 16.82 10.99 12.08
C ASP A 273 15.74 11.97 12.56
N THR A 274 15.57 13.10 11.86
CA THR A 274 14.49 14.06 12.11
C THR A 274 13.13 13.48 11.78
N LEU A 275 13.00 12.76 10.66
CA LEU A 275 11.76 12.10 10.26
C LEU A 275 11.40 10.91 11.18
N LEU A 276 12.40 10.12 11.59
CA LEU A 276 12.20 8.97 12.49
C LEU A 276 11.77 9.37 13.91
N ARG A 277 12.05 10.60 14.34
CA ARG A 277 11.60 11.12 15.64
C ARG A 277 10.14 11.57 15.66
N GLN A 278 9.48 11.64 14.50
CA GLN A 278 8.09 12.08 14.42
C GLN A 278 7.11 10.96 14.80
N PRO A 279 5.90 11.31 15.25
CA PRO A 279 4.82 10.34 15.40
C PRO A 279 4.60 9.56 14.09
N LEU A 280 4.48 8.24 14.23
CA LEU A 280 4.16 7.36 13.11
C LEU A 280 2.63 7.29 12.95
N VAL A 281 2.14 7.79 11.83
CA VAL A 281 0.72 7.73 11.44
C VAL A 281 0.58 7.00 10.11
N PRO A 282 -0.59 6.47 9.75
CA PRO A 282 -0.81 5.95 8.41
C PRO A 282 -0.55 7.04 7.36
N VAL A 283 0.35 6.78 6.42
CA VAL A 283 0.64 7.66 5.28
C VAL A 283 0.30 6.94 3.98
N HIS A 284 -0.20 7.67 3.00
CA HIS A 284 -0.45 7.20 1.64
C HIS A 284 0.85 6.77 0.95
N ARG A 285 1.98 7.41 1.29
CA ARG A 285 3.35 7.22 0.76
C ARG A 285 3.54 7.74 -0.66
N ASP A 286 2.67 7.36 -1.58
CA ASP A 286 2.76 7.72 -3.00
C ASP A 286 1.78 8.85 -3.38
N LEU A 287 1.62 9.84 -2.49
CA LEU A 287 0.70 10.98 -2.67
C LEU A 287 1.29 12.01 -3.64
N GLN A 288 1.13 11.77 -4.94
CA GLN A 288 1.60 12.63 -6.02
C GLN A 288 0.47 12.89 -7.02
N SER A 289 0.59 13.93 -7.85
CA SER A 289 -0.45 14.30 -8.82
C SER A 289 -0.78 13.20 -9.84
N ALA A 290 0.15 12.29 -10.10
CA ALA A 290 -0.10 11.13 -10.95
C ALA A 290 -1.04 10.08 -10.31
N ASN A 291 -1.23 10.14 -8.99
CA ASN A 291 -2.05 9.22 -8.20
C ASN A 291 -3.33 9.89 -7.66
N ILE A 292 -3.72 11.04 -8.24
CA ILE A 292 -4.93 11.77 -7.90
C ILE A 292 -5.82 11.85 -9.15
N MET A 293 -6.99 11.23 -9.08
CA MET A 293 -8.03 11.30 -10.10
C MET A 293 -8.98 12.46 -9.78
N ILE A 294 -9.48 13.15 -10.80
CA ILE A 294 -10.51 14.19 -10.68
C ILE A 294 -11.79 13.63 -11.25
N VAL A 295 -12.82 13.48 -10.44
CA VAL A 295 -14.12 12.95 -10.87
C VAL A 295 -15.19 13.94 -10.46
N GLU A 296 -15.85 14.56 -11.44
CA GLU A 296 -16.93 15.53 -11.20
C GLU A 296 -16.50 16.69 -10.27
N GLY A 297 -15.24 17.12 -10.37
CA GLY A 297 -14.66 18.18 -9.53
C GLY A 297 -14.12 17.71 -8.16
N GLU A 298 -14.27 16.43 -7.83
CA GLU A 298 -13.78 15.84 -6.58
C GLU A 298 -12.48 15.06 -6.77
N ALA A 299 -11.55 15.19 -5.81
CA ALA A 299 -10.27 14.50 -5.80
C ALA A 299 -10.39 13.10 -5.20
N TYR A 300 -10.01 12.07 -5.97
CA TYR A 300 -9.95 10.67 -5.54
C TYR A 300 -8.50 10.18 -5.54
N LEU A 301 -8.10 9.50 -4.48
CA LEU A 301 -6.77 8.93 -4.31
C LEU A 301 -6.72 7.49 -4.82
N ILE A 302 -5.69 7.18 -5.61
CA ILE A 302 -5.40 5.83 -6.10
C ILE A 302 -3.99 5.41 -5.66
N ASP A 303 -3.63 4.14 -5.89
CA ASP A 303 -2.29 3.62 -5.58
C ASP A 303 -1.94 3.59 -4.07
N PHE A 304 -2.97 3.55 -3.20
CA PHE A 304 -2.84 3.56 -1.74
C PHE A 304 -2.43 2.21 -1.12
N GLN A 305 -2.30 1.12 -1.89
CA GLN A 305 -1.87 -0.17 -1.34
C GLN A 305 -0.45 -0.15 -0.74
N GLY A 306 0.35 0.86 -1.10
CA GLY A 306 1.67 1.11 -0.52
C GLY A 306 1.64 1.74 0.87
N MET A 307 0.44 2.04 1.40
CA MET A 307 0.22 2.67 2.71
C MET A 307 0.99 1.97 3.84
N ARG A 308 1.53 2.79 4.74
CA ARG A 308 2.36 2.34 5.86
C ARG A 308 2.35 3.36 6.97
N LEU A 309 2.91 2.99 8.12
CA LEU A 309 3.15 3.94 9.20
C LEU A 309 4.39 4.80 8.89
N GLY A 310 4.28 6.12 9.03
CA GLY A 310 5.35 7.06 8.70
C GLY A 310 5.11 8.46 9.24
N CYS A 311 6.06 9.36 8.96
CA CYS A 311 5.92 10.78 9.26
C CYS A 311 4.86 11.41 8.35
N ALA A 312 3.83 12.04 8.92
CA ALA A 312 2.76 12.71 8.18
C ALA A 312 3.26 13.71 7.12
N ALA A 313 4.36 14.43 7.41
CA ALA A 313 4.94 15.40 6.47
C ALA A 313 5.48 14.74 5.18
N TYR A 314 5.69 13.42 5.17
CA TYR A 314 6.14 12.68 3.98
C TYR A 314 5.14 12.77 2.83
N ASP A 315 3.84 12.59 3.12
CA ASP A 315 2.78 12.72 2.12
C ASP A 315 2.70 14.16 1.57
N LEU A 316 2.82 15.16 2.45
CA LEU A 316 2.78 16.57 2.04
C LEU A 316 4.03 16.98 1.25
N GLY A 317 5.19 16.41 1.58
CA GLY A 317 6.41 16.55 0.78
C GLY A 317 6.23 15.97 -0.62
N SER A 318 5.60 14.79 -0.74
CA SER A 318 5.28 14.15 -2.01
C SER A 318 4.30 14.97 -2.87
N LEU A 319 3.31 15.60 -2.24
CA LEU A 319 2.28 16.36 -2.93
C LEU A 319 2.76 17.76 -3.34
N LEU A 320 3.38 18.49 -2.41
CA LEU A 320 3.68 19.92 -2.58
C LEU A 320 5.04 20.20 -3.23
N TYR A 321 5.90 19.19 -3.28
CA TYR A 321 7.15 19.20 -4.04
C TYR A 321 7.10 18.15 -5.16
N ASP A 322 5.92 17.96 -5.74
CA ASP A 322 5.75 17.12 -6.91
C ASP A 322 6.42 17.77 -8.14
N SER A 323 7.44 17.10 -8.69
CA SER A 323 8.16 17.54 -9.89
C SER A 323 7.29 17.62 -11.14
N TYR A 324 6.16 16.90 -11.19
CA TYR A 324 5.20 17.02 -12.29
C TYR A 324 4.48 18.38 -12.29
N GLN A 325 4.39 19.03 -11.12
CA GLN A 325 3.59 20.24 -10.89
C GLN A 325 4.44 21.45 -10.50
N GLU A 326 5.77 21.39 -10.70
CA GLU A 326 6.71 22.45 -10.29
C GLU A 326 6.32 23.85 -10.81
N LYS A 327 5.78 23.94 -12.03
CA LYS A 327 5.33 25.20 -12.64
C LYS A 327 4.01 25.73 -12.08
N VAL A 328 3.19 24.86 -11.50
CA VAL A 328 1.85 25.20 -11.00
C VAL A 328 1.90 25.49 -9.50
N ILE A 329 2.66 24.69 -8.73
CA ILE A 329 2.78 24.83 -7.28
C ILE A 329 3.85 25.86 -6.93
N THR A 330 3.43 27.12 -6.89
CA THR A 330 4.28 28.24 -6.46
C THR A 330 4.63 28.15 -4.96
N PRO A 331 5.70 28.83 -4.50
CA PRO A 331 6.03 28.90 -3.08
C PRO A 331 4.88 29.44 -2.21
N GLU A 332 4.14 30.43 -2.70
CA GLU A 332 2.97 31.00 -2.03
C GLU A 332 1.85 29.97 -1.89
N LEU A 333 1.50 29.28 -2.99
CA LEU A 333 0.45 28.25 -2.96
C LEU A 333 0.84 27.10 -2.03
N ARG A 334 2.10 26.65 -2.08
CA ARG A 334 2.65 25.64 -1.18
C ARG A 334 2.43 26.01 0.29
N ARG A 335 2.76 27.25 0.67
CA ARG A 335 2.55 27.74 2.04
C ARG A 335 1.06 27.81 2.41
N GLN A 336 0.19 28.21 1.49
CA GLN A 336 -1.26 28.24 1.72
C GLN A 336 -1.83 26.84 1.96
N VAL A 337 -1.49 25.88 1.09
CA VAL A 337 -1.96 24.50 1.19
C VAL A 337 -1.41 23.82 2.45
N TRP A 338 -0.13 24.05 2.79
CA TRP A 338 0.44 23.57 4.06
C TRP A 338 -0.28 24.13 5.30
N ARG A 339 -0.62 25.43 5.29
CA ARG A 339 -1.40 26.05 6.37
C ARG A 339 -2.80 25.47 6.46
N GLN A 340 -3.46 25.21 5.33
CA GLN A 340 -4.75 24.53 5.33
C GLN A 340 -4.62 23.15 5.97
N TYR A 341 -3.66 22.34 5.53
CA TYR A 341 -3.41 21.03 6.13
C TYR A 341 -3.24 21.13 7.66
N CYS A 342 -2.42 22.07 8.13
CA CYS A 342 -2.21 22.26 9.57
C CYS A 342 -3.47 22.72 10.31
N ALA A 343 -4.32 23.53 9.67
CA ALA A 343 -5.60 23.95 10.24
C ALA A 343 -6.57 22.78 10.36
N GLU A 344 -6.66 21.93 9.34
CA GLU A 344 -7.48 20.71 9.33
C GLU A 344 -7.02 19.71 10.39
N VAL A 345 -5.70 19.51 10.53
CA VAL A 345 -5.15 18.65 11.60
C VAL A 345 -5.58 19.14 12.98
N ARG A 346 -5.50 20.44 13.26
CA ARG A 346 -5.97 21.01 14.53
C ARG A 346 -7.48 20.86 14.71
N HIS A 347 -8.26 21.07 13.64
CA HIS A 347 -9.71 20.93 13.67
C HIS A 347 -10.14 19.51 14.04
N LEU A 348 -9.41 18.51 13.56
CA LEU A 348 -9.63 17.09 13.87
C LEU A 348 -9.08 16.66 15.25
N GLY A 349 -8.50 17.59 16.03
CA GLY A 349 -7.93 17.31 17.35
C GLY A 349 -6.50 16.76 17.33
N GLY A 350 -5.83 16.80 16.17
CA GLY A 350 -4.43 16.40 16.02
C GLY A 350 -3.44 17.53 16.28
N THR A 351 -2.15 17.16 16.37
CA THR A 351 -1.04 18.12 16.44
C THR A 351 -0.37 18.23 15.08
N PRO A 352 -0.38 19.41 14.42
CA PRO A 352 0.25 19.55 13.12
C PRO A 352 1.77 19.43 13.20
N PRO A 353 2.43 18.93 12.15
CA PRO A 353 3.88 18.84 12.14
C PRO A 353 4.52 20.25 12.13
N PRO A 354 5.74 20.42 12.69
CA PRO A 354 6.43 21.71 12.66
C PRO A 354 6.70 22.19 11.22
N ASP A 355 6.72 23.50 10.98
CA ASP A 355 6.85 24.05 9.63
C ASP A 355 8.08 23.54 8.87
N ARG A 356 9.26 23.49 9.53
CA ARG A 356 10.52 23.00 8.91
C ARG A 356 10.52 21.51 8.56
N LEU A 357 9.56 20.74 9.08
CA LEU A 357 9.47 19.32 8.82
C LEU A 357 8.99 19.03 7.40
N LEU A 358 8.19 19.93 6.81
CA LEU A 358 7.74 19.79 5.43
C LEU A 358 8.94 19.75 4.48
N GLN A 359 9.87 20.70 4.61
CA GLN A 359 11.08 20.76 3.80
C GLN A 359 11.95 19.51 3.97
N THR A 360 12.14 19.07 5.22
CA THR A 360 12.90 17.86 5.54
C THR A 360 12.31 16.63 4.83
N ALA A 361 10.98 16.48 4.90
CA ALA A 361 10.27 15.39 4.27
C ALA A 361 10.27 15.50 2.74
N ALA A 362 10.15 16.71 2.20
CA ALA A 362 10.24 16.98 0.78
C ALA A 362 11.60 16.57 0.19
N ILE A 363 12.71 16.92 0.85
CA ILE A 363 14.05 16.52 0.41
C ILE A 363 14.17 15.00 0.38
N GLN A 364 13.74 14.31 1.45
CA GLN A 364 13.75 12.84 1.49
C GLN A 364 12.94 12.23 0.33
N ARG A 365 11.74 12.74 0.06
CA ARG A 365 10.87 12.24 -1.01
C ARG A 365 11.43 12.56 -2.40
N LEU A 366 12.04 13.72 -2.58
CA LEU A 366 12.69 14.10 -3.84
C LEU A 366 13.93 13.26 -4.13
N LEU A 367 14.70 12.86 -3.10
CA LEU A 367 15.80 11.90 -3.27
C LEU A 367 15.26 10.58 -3.84
N GLN A 368 14.20 10.05 -3.24
CA GLN A 368 13.53 8.85 -3.74
C GLN A 368 12.98 9.01 -5.16
N ALA A 369 12.32 10.15 -5.46
CA ALA A 369 11.75 10.44 -6.78
C ALA A 369 12.84 10.52 -7.86
N LEU A 370 13.88 11.33 -7.60
CA LEU A 370 14.99 11.54 -8.53
C LEU A 370 15.75 10.23 -8.77
N GLY A 371 16.00 9.43 -7.74
CA GLY A 371 16.58 8.09 -7.90
C GLY A 371 15.75 7.22 -8.84
N ALA A 372 14.41 7.24 -8.68
CA ALA A 372 13.50 6.51 -9.56
C ALA A 372 13.52 7.05 -10.99
N TYR A 373 13.50 8.36 -11.19
CA TYR A 373 13.59 8.96 -12.52
C TYR A 373 14.91 8.61 -13.21
N GLY A 374 16.03 8.69 -12.49
CA GLY A 374 17.35 8.32 -13.01
C GLY A 374 17.38 6.88 -13.51
N LYS A 375 16.85 5.94 -12.72
CA LYS A 375 16.75 4.54 -13.15
C LYS A 375 15.81 4.34 -14.32
N LEU A 376 14.59 4.86 -14.23
CA LEU A 376 13.54 4.66 -15.25
C LEU A 376 14.00 5.22 -16.59
N TRP A 377 14.66 6.38 -16.58
CA TRP A 377 15.22 6.98 -17.78
C TRP A 377 16.46 6.24 -18.28
N ILE A 378 17.51 6.12 -17.46
CA ILE A 378 18.84 5.67 -17.92
C ILE A 378 18.88 4.16 -18.14
N ARG A 379 18.30 3.39 -17.20
CA ARG A 379 18.40 1.93 -17.19
C ARG A 379 17.22 1.27 -17.90
N ASP A 380 16.01 1.78 -17.65
CA ASP A 380 14.78 1.18 -18.19
C ASP A 380 14.35 1.84 -19.52
N GLY A 381 15.05 2.88 -20.00
CA GLY A 381 14.85 3.50 -21.31
C GLY A 381 13.58 4.36 -21.45
N LEU A 382 12.97 4.77 -20.34
CA LEU A 382 11.73 5.54 -20.32
C LEU A 382 12.02 7.05 -20.35
N ASP A 383 12.29 7.58 -21.55
CA ASP A 383 12.67 8.98 -21.79
C ASP A 383 11.70 10.02 -21.22
N TRP A 384 10.42 9.67 -21.05
CA TRP A 384 9.42 10.53 -20.43
C TRP A 384 9.86 11.08 -19.07
N TYR A 385 10.60 10.29 -18.28
CA TYR A 385 11.02 10.69 -16.94
C TYR A 385 12.15 11.73 -16.92
N ARG A 386 12.90 11.88 -18.02
CA ARG A 386 14.00 12.84 -18.14
C ARG A 386 13.58 14.27 -17.81
N GLN A 387 12.39 14.67 -18.25
CA GLN A 387 11.93 16.05 -18.12
C GLN A 387 11.64 16.47 -16.66
N PHE A 388 11.51 15.50 -15.74
CA PHE A 388 11.21 15.76 -14.33
C PHE A 388 12.45 15.80 -13.44
N VAL A 389 13.63 15.41 -13.96
CA VAL A 389 14.89 15.42 -13.21
C VAL A 389 15.27 16.85 -12.80
N LEU A 390 15.30 17.80 -13.76
CA LEU A 390 15.67 19.18 -13.48
C LEU A 390 14.65 19.90 -12.57
N PRO A 391 13.33 19.80 -12.80
CA PRO A 391 12.32 20.28 -11.84
C PRO A 391 12.51 19.72 -10.43
N GLY A 392 12.78 18.41 -10.30
CA GLY A 392 13.02 17.79 -8.99
C GLY A 392 14.23 18.38 -8.26
N PHE A 393 15.33 18.67 -8.97
CA PHE A 393 16.49 19.35 -8.38
C PHE A 393 16.18 20.79 -7.94
N ARG A 394 15.43 21.56 -8.74
CA ARG A 394 15.01 22.92 -8.36
C ARG A 394 14.15 22.92 -7.11
N LEU A 395 13.19 21.99 -7.04
CA LEU A 395 12.35 21.79 -5.85
C LEU A 395 13.18 21.38 -4.63
N MET A 396 14.21 20.56 -4.82
CA MET A 396 15.11 20.15 -3.74
C MET A 396 15.90 21.34 -3.21
N LEU A 397 16.46 22.18 -4.09
CA LEU A 397 17.14 23.42 -3.69
C LEU A 397 16.19 24.37 -2.96
N ALA A 398 14.99 24.59 -3.49
CA ALA A 398 13.97 25.42 -2.86
C ALA A 398 13.47 24.87 -1.51
N ALA A 399 13.70 23.58 -1.20
CA ALA A 399 13.41 23.01 0.11
C ALA A 399 14.55 23.23 1.13
N THR A 400 15.74 23.62 0.68
CA THR A 400 16.87 23.95 1.56
C THR A 400 16.89 25.40 2.04
N GLU A 401 16.15 26.27 1.35
CA GLU A 401 15.89 27.68 1.70
C GLU A 401 14.75 27.80 2.71
#